data_AF-A0A1X7U451-F1
#
_entry.id   AF-A0A1X7U451-F1
#
_cell.length_a   1.000
_cell.length_b   1.000
_cell.length_c   1.000
_cell.angle_alpha   90.00
_cell.angle_beta   90.00
_cell.angle_gamma   90.00
#
_symmetry.space_group_name_H-M   'P 1'
#
loop_
_entity.id
_entity.type
_entity.pdbx_description
1 polymer ?
#
loop_
_entity_poly.entity_id
_entity_poly.type
_entity_poly.pdbx_seq_one_letter_code
_entity_poly.pdbx_strand_id
1 'polypeptide(L)' 'MNKSRVSCLVVDSGPFIKGVALQDWSKTVYTIRDVISEIKDSETRQRLQILPYELILREPSQEYIKH' A
#
# COMPACT_ATOMS: atom_id res chain seq x y z
N MET A 1 -6.78 15.79 16.97
CA MET A 1 -7.54 14.52 16.87
C MET A 1 -6.55 13.38 16.92
N ASN A 2 -6.58 12.54 17.95
CA ASN A 2 -5.82 11.29 17.94
C ASN A 2 -6.43 10.38 16.87
N LYS A 3 -5.76 10.23 15.72
CA LYS A 3 -6.15 9.24 14.73
C LYS A 3 -5.99 7.86 15.35
N SER A 4 -7.10 7.18 15.61
CA SER A 4 -7.07 5.76 15.94
C SER A 4 -6.48 5.01 14.74
N ARG A 5 -5.34 4.35 14.94
CA ARG A 5 -4.71 3.53 13.91
C ARG A 5 -5.59 2.32 13.62
N VAL A 6 -5.68 1.95 12.35
CA VAL A 6 -6.36 0.71 11.94
C VAL A 6 -5.37 -0.46 12.02
N SER A 7 -5.88 -1.67 12.24
CA SER A 7 -5.05 -2.88 12.31
C SER A 7 -4.44 -3.25 10.95
N CYS A 8 -5.24 -3.09 9.89
CA CYS A 8 -4.86 -3.41 8.52
C CYS A 8 -5.30 -2.26 7.60
N LEU A 9 -4.44 -1.87 6.66
CA LEU A 9 -4.74 -0.84 5.68
C LEU A 9 -4.51 -1.39 4.27
N VAL A 10 -5.52 -1.36 3.40
CA VAL A 10 -5.38 -1.70 1.98
C VAL A 10 -5.16 -0.41 1.19
N VAL A 11 -4.18 -0.40 0.29
CA VAL A 11 -3.71 0.82 -0.37
C VAL A 11 -3.54 0.62 -1.88
N ASP A 12 -4.02 1.59 -2.65
CA ASP A 12 -3.84 1.73 -4.10
C ASP A 12 -2.60 2.59 -4.43
N SER A 13 -2.32 2.82 -5.70
CA SER A 13 -1.21 3.62 -6.23
C SER A 13 -1.15 5.04 -5.64
N GLY A 14 -2.29 5.68 -5.42
CA GLY A 14 -2.39 7.10 -5.04
C GLY A 14 -1.54 7.49 -3.83
N PRO A 15 -1.68 6.85 -2.66
CA PRO A 15 -0.86 7.14 -1.49
C PRO A 15 0.65 6.90 -1.69
N PHE A 16 1.05 5.91 -2.51
CA PHE A 16 2.46 5.69 -2.83
C PHE A 16 3.02 6.84 -3.68
N ILE A 17 2.29 7.23 -4.73
CA ILE A 17 2.66 8.33 -5.63
C ILE A 17 2.77 9.64 -4.85
N LYS A 18 1.83 9.89 -3.94
CA LYS A 18 1.81 11.11 -3.09
C LYS A 18 2.79 11.07 -1.91
N GLY A 19 3.52 9.97 -1.70
CA GLY A 19 4.46 9.84 -0.59
C GLY A 19 3.80 9.95 0.79
N VAL A 20 2.58 9.43 0.94
CA VAL A 20 1.85 9.49 2.22
C VAL A 20 2.56 8.66 3.28
N ALA A 21 2.68 9.19 4.50
CA ALA A 21 3.20 8.47 5.67
C ALA A 21 2.20 7.40 6.17
N LEU A 22 2.11 6.26 5.46
CA LEU A 22 1.16 5.18 5.77
C LEU A 22 1.37 4.57 7.16
N GLN A 23 2.57 4.64 7.72
CA GLN A 23 2.88 4.24 9.08
C GLN A 23 2.03 4.96 10.13
N ASP A 24 1.59 6.20 9.86
CA ASP A 24 0.75 6.96 10.78
C ASP A 24 -0.68 6.41 10.86
N TRP A 25 -1.06 5.56 9.90
CA TRP A 25 -2.40 4.96 9.77
C TRP A 25 -2.41 3.50 10.20
N SER A 26 -1.39 2.71 9.83
CA SER A 26 -1.27 1.28 10.16
C SER A 26 0.19 0.83 10.18
N LYS A 27 0.53 -0.23 10.92
CA LYS A 27 1.84 -0.91 10.79
C LYS A 27 1.85 -1.96 9.66
N THR A 28 0.68 -2.49 9.32
CA THR A 28 0.50 -3.53 8.31
C THR A 28 -0.30 -2.95 7.14
N VAL A 29 0.35 -2.87 5.99
CA VAL A 29 -0.20 -2.32 4.75
C VAL A 29 -0.30 -3.44 3.71
N TYR A 30 -1.44 -3.53 3.03
CA TYR A 30 -1.69 -4.47 1.94
C TYR A 30 -1.83 -3.75 0.61
N THR A 31 -1.35 -4.39 -0.45
CA THR A 31 -1.67 -4.01 -1.83
C THR A 31 -1.55 -5.25 -2.73
N ILE A 32 -1.94 -5.12 -4.00
CA ILE A 32 -1.75 -6.18 -5.01
C ILE A 32 -0.46 -5.94 -5.79
N ARG A 33 0.07 -6.99 -6.42
CA ARG A 33 1.30 -6.89 -7.19
C ARG A 33 1.17 -5.89 -8.35
N ASP A 34 0.01 -5.85 -8.98
CA ASP A 34 -0.24 -5.04 -10.17
C ASP A 34 -0.07 -3.54 -9.89
N VAL A 35 -0.59 -3.07 -8.76
CA VAL A 35 -0.41 -1.67 -8.30
C VAL A 35 1.06 -1.27 -8.25
N ILE A 36 1.93 -2.12 -7.70
CA ILE A 36 3.37 -1.83 -7.61
C ILE A 36 4.02 -1.90 -9.01
N SER A 37 3.61 -2.87 -9.82
CA SER A 37 4.18 -3.07 -11.17
C SER A 37 3.85 -1.95 -12.14
N GLU A 38 2.71 -1.29 -11.96
CA GLU A 38 2.23 -0.18 -12.77
C GLU A 38 2.91 1.15 -12.43
N ILE A 39 3.47 1.29 -11.23
CA ILE A 39 4.23 2.48 -10.84
C ILE A 39 5.53 2.55 -11.68
N LYS A 40 5.56 3.48 -12.63
CA LYS A 40 6.73 3.72 -13.51
C LYS A 40 7.62 4.87 -13.05
N ASP A 41 7.12 5.74 -12.17
CA ASP A 41 7.87 6.87 -11.62
C ASP A 41 9.10 6.41 -10.81
N SER A 42 10.27 6.98 -11.09
CA SER A 42 11.54 6.55 -10.48
C SER A 42 11.60 6.86 -9.00
N GLU A 43 11.13 8.03 -8.58
CA GLU A 43 11.18 8.47 -7.19
C GLU A 43 10.29 7.58 -6.31
N THR A 44 9.07 7.29 -6.77
CA THR A 44 8.14 6.40 -6.08
C THR A 44 8.72 4.98 -5.97
N ARG A 45 9.34 4.44 -7.03
CA ARG A 45 10.00 3.13 -6.98
C ARG A 45 11.19 3.09 -6.03
N GLN A 46 11.93 4.18 -5.88
CA GLN A 46 13.01 4.27 -4.90
C GLN A 46 12.46 4.26 -3.48
N ARG A 47 11.40 5.04 -3.19
CA ARG A 47 10.74 5.03 -1.87
C ARG A 47 10.20 3.66 -1.50
N LEU A 48 9.57 2.95 -2.44
CA LEU A 48 9.02 1.61 -2.22
C LEU A 48 10.08 0.56 -1.84
N GLN A 49 11.37 0.79 -2.12
CA GLN A 49 12.45 -0.11 -1.72
C GLN A 49 12.86 0.03 -0.24
N ILE A 50 12.46 1.13 0.43
CA ILE A 50 12.92 1.48 1.78
C ILE A 50 11.77 1.94 2.68
N LEU A 51 10.74 1.10 2.80
CA LEU A 51 9.55 1.43 3.59
C LEU A 51 9.79 1.26 5.10
N PRO A 52 9.35 2.20 5.95
CA PRO A 52 9.44 2.10 7.40
C PRO A 52 8.30 1.27 8.04
N TYR A 53 7.57 0.49 7.23
CA TYR A 53 6.45 -0.34 7.64
C TYR A 53 6.40 -1.61 6.78
N GLU A 54 5.62 -2.59 7.23
CA GLU A 54 5.44 -3.83 6.48
C GLU A 54 4.43 -3.64 5.35
N LEU A 55 4.88 -3.88 4.11
CA LEU A 55 4.04 -3.94 2.92
C LEU A 55 3.86 -5.40 2.50
N ILE A 56 2.64 -5.89 2.59
CA ILE A 56 2.26 -7.26 2.23
C ILE A 56 1.58 -7.25 0.86
N LEU A 57 2.16 -7.95 -0.11
CA LEU A 57 1.50 -8.21 -1.39
C LEU A 57 0.53 -9.37 -1.22
N ARG A 58 -0.76 -9.14 -1.43
CA ARG A 58 -1.79 -10.17 -1.29
C ARG A 58 -2.84 -10.02 -2.38
N GLU A 59 -2.96 -11.06 -3.20
CA GLU A 59 -4.03 -11.15 -4.18
C GLU A 59 -5.35 -11.58 -3.52
N PRO A 60 -6.50 -10.99 -3.89
CA PRO A 60 -7.81 -11.47 -3.47
C PRO A 60 -8.09 -12.86 -4.07
N SER A 61 -8.83 -13.70 -3.35
CA SER A 61 -9.34 -14.95 -3.93
C SER A 61 -10.42 -14.65 -4.98
N GLN A 62 -10.54 -15.54 -5.97
CA GLN A 62 -11.49 -15.39 -7.09
C GLN A 62 -12.95 -15.25 -6.63
N GLU A 63 -13.33 -15.86 -5.50
CA GLU A 63 -14.66 -15.74 -4.91
C GLU A 63 -15.06 -14.29 -4.55
N TYR A 64 -14.08 -13.41 -4.31
CA TYR A 64 -14.33 -11.99 -3.97
C TYR A 64 -14.29 -11.07 -5.19
N ILE A 65 -13.90 -11.58 -6.36
CA ILE A 65 -13.88 -10.83 -7.61
C ILE A 65 -15.20 -11.13 -8.34
N LYS A 66 -16.08 -10.13 -8.45
CA LYS A 66 -17.28 -10.22 -9.29
C LYS A 66 -16.98 -9.64 -10.68
N HIS A 67 -17.29 -10.41 -11.71
CA HIS A 67 -17.24 -10.00 -13.12
C HIS A 67 -18.57 -9.42 -13.58
#